data_AF-A0A258BJ47-F1
#
_entry.id   AF-A0A258BJ47-F1
#
_cell.length_a   1.000
_cell.length_b   1.000
_cell.length_c   1.000
_cell.angle_alpha   90.00
_cell.angle_beta   90.00
_cell.angle_gamma   90.00
#
_symmetry.space_group_name_H-M   'P 1'
#
loop_
_entity.id
_entity.type
_entity.pdbx_description
1 polymer ?
#
loop_
_entity_poly.entity_id
_entity_poly.type
_entity_poly.pdbx_seq_one_letter_code
_entity_poly.pdbx_strand_id
1 'polypeptide(L)'
;MSLSERPGFLRLKGGESILSSFRQALVARRIASFRISAETCVEFEPESFQQLAGIAAFYNTEGFYYLYISSADHTSKCLAIMRCER
;
A
#
# COMPACT_ATOMS: atom_id res chain seq x y z
N MET A 1 11.28 -2.27 7.85
CA MET A 1 11.41 -2.57 6.41
C MET A 1 12.71 -3.34 6.22
N SER A 2 12.76 -4.35 5.35
CA SER A 2 13.96 -5.17 5.16
C SER A 2 14.12 -5.65 3.72
N LEU A 3 15.36 -5.68 3.23
CA LEU A 3 15.78 -6.32 1.98
C LEU A 3 16.52 -7.65 2.23
N SER A 4 16.88 -7.95 3.48
CA SER A 4 17.66 -9.14 3.85
C SER A 4 16.78 -10.28 4.39
N GLU A 5 15.59 -9.99 4.92
CA GLU A 5 14.65 -11.01 5.43
C GLU A 5 14.17 -11.95 4.32
N ARG A 6 14.12 -11.48 3.07
CA ARG A 6 13.89 -12.30 1.87
C ARG A 6 14.65 -11.69 0.70
N PRO A 7 15.82 -12.23 0.32
CA PRO A 7 16.59 -11.70 -0.80
C PRO A 7 15.75 -11.61 -2.08
N GLY A 8 15.86 -10.48 -2.80
CA GLY A 8 15.07 -10.19 -3.99
C GLY A 8 13.72 -9.52 -3.74
N PHE A 9 13.33 -9.32 -2.47
CA PHE A 9 12.05 -8.70 -2.10
C PHE A 9 12.23 -7.56 -1.11
N LEU A 10 11.45 -6.49 -1.28
CA LEU A 10 11.26 -5.48 -0.24
C LEU A 10 10.16 -5.94 0.71
N ARG A 11 10.51 -6.25 1.96
CA ARG A 11 9.54 -6.59 3.00
C ARG A 11 9.14 -5.35 3.80
N LEU A 12 7.85 -5.02 3.73
CA LEU A 12 7.20 -4.03 4.59
C LEU A 12 6.41 -4.78 5.66
N LYS A 13 6.70 -4.50 6.93
CA LYS A 13 5.90 -4.99 8.07
C LYS A 13 4.82 -3.96 8.33
N GLY A 14 3.57 -4.40 8.49
CA GLY A 14 2.42 -3.51 8.71
C GLY A 14 2.71 -2.47 9.80
N GLY A 15 2.43 -1.21 9.47
CA GLY A 15 2.57 -0.07 10.37
C GLY A 15 1.22 0.57 10.60
N GLU A 16 1.21 1.88 10.78
CA GLU A 16 -0.01 2.65 10.88
C GLU A 16 -0.69 2.84 9.52
N SER A 17 -1.95 3.29 9.57
CA SER A 17 -2.77 3.59 8.40
C SER A 17 -2.10 4.59 7.45
N ILE A 18 -2.50 4.54 6.17
CA ILE A 18 -2.13 5.52 5.14
C ILE A 18 -2.57 6.96 5.48
N LEU A 19 -3.52 7.11 6.41
CA LEU A 19 -3.96 8.39 6.95
C LEU A 19 -3.08 8.92 8.09
N SER A 20 -2.20 8.10 8.65
CA SER A 20 -1.40 8.48 9.81
C SER A 20 -0.21 9.35 9.43
N SER A 21 0.04 10.41 10.19
CA SER A 21 1.25 11.23 10.08
C SER A 21 2.44 10.69 10.89
N PHE A 22 2.31 9.49 11.47
CA PHE A 22 3.33 8.86 12.32
C PHE A 22 4.01 7.69 11.59
N ARG A 23 3.96 6.46 12.11
CA ARG A 23 4.78 5.35 11.61
C ARG A 23 4.11 4.57 10.48
N GLN A 24 4.20 5.12 9.27
CA GLN A 24 3.75 4.43 8.06
C GLN A 24 4.79 3.42 7.55
N ALA A 25 4.31 2.24 7.13
CA ALA A 25 5.09 1.29 6.35
C ALA A 25 4.98 1.58 4.85
N LEU A 26 5.42 2.77 4.43
CA LEU A 26 5.30 3.28 3.07
C LEU A 26 6.68 3.60 2.49
N VAL A 27 6.97 3.06 1.30
CA VAL A 27 8.12 3.45 0.49
C VAL A 27 7.59 3.98 -0.83
N ALA A 28 7.96 5.23 -1.14
CA ALA A 28 7.46 5.92 -2.31
C ALA A 28 8.60 6.61 -3.06
N ARG A 29 8.35 6.92 -4.32
CA ARG A 29 9.22 7.76 -5.15
C ARG A 29 8.41 8.90 -5.75
N ARG A 30 9.09 10.02 -6.04
CA ARG A 30 8.45 11.17 -6.70
C ARG A 30 8.09 10.84 -8.15
N ILE A 31 6.92 11.35 -8.58
CA ILE A 31 6.54 11.44 -9.98
C ILE A 31 7.31 12.64 -10.57
N ALA A 32 8.07 12.41 -11.64
CA ALA A 32 8.94 13.41 -12.26
C ALA A 32 8.53 13.76 -13.71
N SER A 33 7.43 13.20 -14.20
CA SER A 33 6.91 13.39 -15.56
C SER A 33 5.38 13.44 -15.51
N PHE A 34 4.76 14.17 -16.45
CA PHE A 34 3.30 14.23 -16.59
C PHE A 34 2.69 12.91 -17.07
N ARG A 35 3.47 12.05 -17.73
CA ARG A 35 3.06 10.72 -18.17
C ARG A 35 4.00 9.69 -17.57
N ILE A 36 3.46 8.79 -16.76
CA ILE A 36 4.19 7.70 -16.12
C ILE A 36 3.36 6.42 -16.14
N SER A 37 4.04 5.29 -16.02
CA SER A 37 3.46 4.01 -15.60
C SER A 37 4.22 3.52 -14.37
N ALA A 38 3.50 2.97 -13.40
CA ALA A 38 4.08 2.38 -12.21
C ALA A 38 3.37 1.06 -11.92
N GLU A 39 4.15 0.03 -11.66
CA GLU A 39 3.67 -1.31 -11.37
C GLU A 39 4.43 -1.90 -10.18
N THR A 40 3.81 -2.86 -9.51
CA THR A 40 4.45 -3.64 -8.46
C THR A 40 3.85 -5.04 -8.44
N CYS A 41 4.59 -5.98 -7.87
CA CYS A 41 4.09 -7.31 -7.56
C CYS A 41 4.19 -7.51 -6.05
N VAL A 42 3.10 -7.98 -5.43
CA VAL A 42 3.01 -8.09 -3.98
C VAL A 42 2.51 -9.49 -3.59
N GLU A 43 3.22 -10.11 -2.66
CA GLU A 43 2.76 -11.30 -1.95
C GLU A 43 2.22 -10.89 -0.59
N PHE A 44 0.94 -11.11 -0.37
CA PHE A 44 0.24 -10.69 0.84
C PHE A 44 -0.99 -11.57 1.08
N GLU A 45 -1.12 -12.10 2.29
CA GLU A 45 -2.26 -12.90 2.75
C GLU A 45 -2.88 -12.22 3.98
N PRO A 46 -3.90 -11.37 3.81
CA PRO A 46 -4.53 -10.66 4.92
C PRO A 46 -5.43 -11.59 5.74
N GLU A 47 -5.32 -11.49 7.07
CA GLU A 47 -6.18 -12.22 8.02
C GLU A 47 -7.40 -11.40 8.44
N SER A 48 -7.38 -10.07 8.25
CA SER A 48 -8.48 -9.17 8.58
C SER A 48 -8.53 -7.94 7.66
N PHE A 49 -9.70 -7.31 7.58
CA PHE A 49 -9.93 -6.13 6.74
C PHE A 49 -9.04 -4.92 7.11
N GLN A 50 -8.43 -4.94 8.30
CA GLN A 50 -7.52 -3.90 8.78
C GLN A 50 -6.12 -4.01 8.15
N GLN A 51 -5.80 -5.14 7.52
CA GLN A 51 -4.50 -5.43 6.94
C GLN A 51 -4.54 -5.15 5.45
N LEU A 52 -3.83 -4.10 5.02
CA LEU A 52 -3.83 -3.64 3.63
C LEU A 52 -2.40 -3.63 3.07
N ALA A 53 -2.21 -4.10 1.84
CA ALA A 53 -0.95 -3.94 1.12
C ALA A 53 -1.18 -3.72 -0.38
N GLY A 54 -0.43 -2.80 -1.00
CA GLY A 54 -0.60 -2.50 -2.41
C GLY A 54 0.24 -1.32 -2.89
N ILE A 55 -0.26 -0.65 -3.94
CA ILE A 55 0.38 0.50 -4.58
C ILE A 55 -0.47 1.75 -4.42
N ALA A 56 0.17 2.87 -4.06
CA ALA A 56 -0.49 4.15 -3.85
C ALA A 56 0.10 5.25 -4.73
N ALA A 57 -0.78 6.10 -5.27
CA ALA A 57 -0.45 7.44 -5.72
C ALA A 57 -0.73 8.39 -4.56
N PHE A 58 0.34 8.88 -3.91
CA PHE A 58 0.25 9.56 -2.61
C PHE A 58 0.75 10.99 -2.73
N TYR A 59 -0.10 11.96 -2.39
CA TYR A 59 0.28 13.36 -2.24
C TYR A 59 0.50 13.69 -0.76
N ASN A 60 -0.52 13.48 0.07
CA ASN A 60 -0.46 13.61 1.52
C ASN A 60 -1.51 12.68 2.17
N THR A 61 -1.64 12.72 3.50
CA THR A 61 -2.62 11.91 4.26
C THR A 61 -4.09 12.27 3.99
N GLU A 62 -4.36 13.34 3.24
CA GLU A 62 -5.70 13.82 2.87
C GLU A 62 -5.94 13.76 1.34
N GLY A 63 -4.97 13.23 0.59
CA GLY A 63 -4.89 13.32 -0.87
C GLY A 63 -4.12 12.13 -1.44
N PHE A 64 -4.82 11.05 -1.75
CA PHE A 64 -4.21 9.84 -2.31
C PHE A 64 -5.21 8.91 -3.00
N TYR A 65 -4.67 8.05 -3.85
CA TYR A 65 -5.33 6.87 -4.39
C TYR A 65 -4.54 5.63 -3.96
N TYR A 66 -5.23 4.60 -3.50
CA TYR A 66 -4.61 3.38 -3.01
C TYR A 66 -5.33 2.16 -3.58
N LEU A 67 -4.62 1.38 -4.41
CA LEU A 67 -5.06 0.08 -4.90
C LEU A 67 -4.38 -0.99 -4.04
N TYR A 68 -5.17 -1.79 -3.32
CA TYR A 68 -4.66 -2.70 -2.30
C TYR A 68 -5.39 -4.03 -2.24
N ILE A 69 -4.68 -5.01 -1.71
CA ILE A 69 -5.20 -6.31 -1.32
C ILE A 69 -5.61 -6.23 0.16
N SER A 70 -6.78 -6.77 0.48
CA SER A 70 -7.30 -6.93 1.85
C SER A 70 -8.19 -8.17 1.94
N SER A 71 -8.77 -8.43 3.12
CA SER A 71 -9.87 -9.37 3.30
C SER A 71 -11.19 -8.63 3.51
N ALA A 72 -12.30 -9.30 3.18
CA ALA A 72 -13.67 -8.80 3.37
C ALA A 72 -14.52 -9.90 4.02
N ASP A 73 -15.66 -9.54 4.59
CA ASP A 73 -16.52 -10.44 5.39
C ASP A 73 -16.91 -11.76 4.68
N HIS A 74 -16.94 -11.76 3.34
CA HIS A 74 -17.30 -12.92 2.53
C HIS A 74 -16.20 -13.37 1.57
N THR A 75 -14.99 -12.82 1.68
CA THR A 75 -13.88 -13.15 0.78
C THR A 75 -12.55 -13.02 1.50
N SER A 76 -11.80 -14.12 1.55
CA SER A 76 -10.49 -14.19 2.22
C SER A 76 -9.49 -13.20 1.63
N LYS A 77 -9.58 -12.91 0.33
CA LYS A 77 -8.67 -12.02 -0.37
C LYS A 77 -9.37 -11.29 -1.51
N CYS A 78 -9.40 -9.97 -1.45
CA CYS A 78 -9.98 -9.12 -2.47
C CYS A 78 -9.03 -7.98 -2.85
N LEU A 79 -9.22 -7.46 -4.06
CA LEU A 79 -8.56 -6.25 -4.55
C LEU A 79 -9.56 -5.10 -4.49
N ALA A 80 -9.19 -4.00 -3.85
CA ALA A 80 -10.05 -2.84 -3.64
C ALA A 80 -9.29 -1.52 -3.87
N ILE A 81 -10.05 -0.45 -4.09
CA ILE A 81 -9.52 0.91 -4.26
C ILE A 81 -10.07 1.80 -3.16
N MET A 82 -9.19 2.58 -2.54
CA MET A 82 -9.52 3.67 -1.63
C MET A 82 -9.00 4.98 -2.22
N ARG A 83 -9.80 6.04 -2.10
CA ARG A 83 -9.38 7.39 -2.45
C ARG A 83 -9.70 8.36 -1.32
N CYS A 84 -8.84 9.34 -1.15
CA CYS A 84 -9.08 10.51 -0.32
C CYS A 84 -8.77 11.74 -1.16
N GLU A 85 -9.75 12.62 -1.30
CA GLU A 85 -9.65 13.88 -2.05
C GLU A 85 -10.39 14.93 -1.23
N ARG A 86 -9.67 15.62 -0.35
CA ARG A 86 -10.16 16.80 0.38
C ARG A 86 -9.62 18.09 -0.21
#